data_AF-A0A7C5U7I9-F1
#
_entry.id   AF-A0A7C5U7I9-F1
#
_cell.length_a   1.000
_cell.length_b   1.000
_cell.length_c   1.000
_cell.angle_alpha   90.00
_cell.angle_beta   90.00
_cell.angle_gamma   90.00
#
_symmetry.space_group_name_H-M   'P 1'
#
loop_
_entity.id
_entity.type
_entity.pdbx_description
1 polymer ?
#
loop_
_entity_poly.entity_id
_entity_poly.type
_entity_poly.pdbx_seq_one_letter_code
_entity_poly.pdbx_strand_id
1 'polypeptide(L)' 'MKLGLRLPTYARPGEFSSAETLKNYVAEAERMGVQGFFVIDHLLTSRPAYSTSWHDPLIALSFVAAATKKALIGPMIM' A
#
# COMPACT_ATOMS: atom_id res chain seq x y z
N MET A 1 -5.78 9.76 18.95
CA MET A 1 -4.95 9.87 17.72
C MET A 1 -5.25 8.67 16.83
N LYS A 2 -5.38 8.83 15.51
CA LYS A 2 -5.59 7.71 14.57
C LYS A 2 -4.28 7.35 13.87
N LEU A 3 -3.95 6.06 13.78
CA LEU A 3 -2.75 5.56 13.11
C LEU A 3 -3.11 5.05 11.71
N GLY A 4 -2.33 5.45 10.72
CA GLY A 4 -2.39 4.94 9.35
C GLY A 4 -1.00 4.56 8.84
N LEU A 5 -0.95 3.66 7.87
CA LEU A 5 0.30 3.16 7.29
C LEU A 5 0.40 3.50 5.80
N ARG A 6 1.57 3.98 5.38
CA ARG A 6 1.96 3.99 3.98
C ARG A 6 2.42 2.58 3.60
N LEU A 7 1.82 2.01 2.56
CA LEU A 7 2.16 0.68 2.08
C LEU A 7 3.36 0.70 1.13
N PRO A 8 4.21 -0.34 1.17
CA PRO A 8 5.36 -0.49 0.27
C PRO A 8 4.92 -1.04 -1.10
N THR A 9 4.04 -0.33 -1.81
CA THR A 9 3.63 -0.69 -3.19
C THR A 9 4.68 -0.31 -4.24
N TYR A 10 5.89 0.05 -3.79
CA TYR A 10 7.03 0.46 -4.60
C TYR A 10 8.20 -0.43 -4.26
N ALA A 11 9.02 -0.74 -5.26
CA ALA A 11 10.37 -1.19 -4.96
C ALA A 11 11.35 -1.02 -6.09
N ARG A 12 12.58 -1.38 -5.74
CA ARG A 12 13.73 -1.40 -6.62
C ARG A 12 13.78 -2.73 -7.37
N PRO A 13 14.52 -2.80 -8.49
CA PRO A 13 14.80 -4.07 -9.15
C PRO A 13 15.33 -5.10 -8.14
N GLY A 14 14.65 -6.23 -8.02
CA GLY A 14 15.01 -7.33 -7.12
C GLY A 14 14.35 -7.29 -5.73
N GLU A 15 13.63 -6.22 -5.39
CA GLU A 15 13.02 -6.04 -4.06
C GLU A 15 11.49 -6.17 -4.11
N PHE A 16 10.93 -7.28 -4.62
CA PHE A 16 9.48 -7.45 -4.74
C PHE A 16 8.92 -8.36 -3.64
N SER A 17 7.67 -8.11 -3.24
CA SER A 17 6.92 -9.01 -2.35
C SER A 17 5.68 -9.55 -3.05
N SER A 18 5.12 -10.63 -2.51
CA SER A 18 3.93 -11.25 -3.07
C SER A 18 2.66 -10.51 -2.65
N ALA A 19 1.60 -10.63 -3.45
CA ALA A 19 0.27 -10.13 -3.08
C ALA A 19 -0.23 -10.76 -1.77
N GLU A 20 0.07 -12.05 -1.52
CA GLU A 20 -0.30 -12.74 -0.28
C GLU A 20 0.41 -12.13 0.95
N THR A 21 1.67 -11.73 0.79
CA THR A 21 2.41 -11.01 1.84
C THR A 21 1.75 -9.68 2.17
N LEU A 22 1.35 -8.90 1.15
CA LEU A 22 0.64 -7.63 1.36
C LEU A 22 -0.70 -7.83 2.07
N LYS A 23 -1.48 -8.84 1.64
CA LYS A 23 -2.76 -9.20 2.25
C LYS A 23 -2.62 -9.55 3.73
N ASN A 24 -1.68 -10.44 4.05
CA ASN A 24 -1.43 -10.85 5.43
C ASN A 24 -0.95 -9.66 6.28
N TYR A 25 -0.10 -8.80 5.71
CA TYR A 25 0.38 -7.60 6.38
C TYR A 25 -0.75 -6.62 6.72
N VAL A 26 -1.60 -6.26 5.76
CA VAL A 26 -2.70 -5.31 6.01
C VAL A 26 -3.76 -5.87 6.94
N ALA A 27 -4.09 -7.16 6.81
CA ALA A 27 -5.02 -7.83 7.70
C ALA A 27 -4.49 -7.84 9.14
N GLU A 28 -3.21 -8.18 9.34
CA GLU A 28 -2.59 -8.16 10.67
C GLU A 28 -2.55 -6.77 11.27
N ALA A 29 -2.11 -5.78 10.48
CA ALA A 29 -2.05 -4.39 10.91
C ALA A 29 -3.44 -3.86 11.32
N GLU A 30 -4.50 -4.20 10.58
CA GLU A 30 -5.87 -3.85 10.96
C GLU A 30 -6.27 -4.51 12.30
N ARG A 31 -5.94 -5.79 12.52
CA ARG A 31 -6.18 -6.45 13.83
C ARG A 31 -5.43 -5.78 14.97
N MET A 32 -4.25 -5.21 14.71
CA MET A 32 -3.44 -4.47 15.69
C MET A 32 -3.92 -3.03 15.92
N GLY A 33 -4.98 -2.58 15.23
CA GLY A 33 -5.59 -1.27 15.44
C GLY A 33 -5.17 -0.18 14.47
N VAL A 34 -4.48 -0.52 13.37
CA VAL A 34 -4.28 0.41 12.24
C VAL A 34 -5.63 0.72 11.61
N GLN A 35 -5.91 2.01 11.41
CA GLN A 35 -7.22 2.49 10.94
C GLN A 35 -7.22 2.93 9.47
N GLY A 36 -6.05 3.00 8.84
CA GLY A 36 -5.99 3.32 7.42
C GLY A 36 -4.71 2.90 6.72
N PHE A 37 -4.84 2.67 5.42
CA PHE A 37 -3.77 2.25 4.53
C PHE A 37 -3.71 3.16 3.31
N PHE A 38 -2.50 3.56 2.95
CA PHE A 38 -2.29 4.54 1.91
C PHE A 38 -1.20 4.09 0.94
N VAL A 39 -1.43 4.26 -0.35
CA VAL A 39 -0.44 4.01 -1.40
C VAL A 39 -0.10 5.35 -2.05
N ILE A 40 1.13 5.54 -2.52
CA ILE A 40 1.42 6.72 -3.34
C ILE A 40 0.78 6.53 -4.72
N ASP A 41 0.32 7.61 -5.33
CA ASP A 41 -0.28 7.61 -6.67
C ASP A 41 0.76 8.03 -7.72
N HIS A 42 1.64 7.09 -8.08
CA HIS A 42 2.62 7.27 -9.16
C HIS A 42 2.71 6.05 -10.05
N LEU A 43 2.40 6.23 -11.33
CA LEU A 43 2.51 5.19 -12.35
C LEU A 43 3.91 5.11 -12.96
N LEU A 44 4.61 6.23 -13.06
CA LEU A 44 5.91 6.32 -13.70
C LEU A 44 7.03 6.40 -12.67
N THR A 45 8.16 5.80 -12.99
CA THR A 45 9.39 5.97 -12.21
C THR A 45 9.86 7.41 -12.30
N SER A 46 10.07 8.06 -11.15
CA SER A 46 10.58 9.43 -11.05
C SER A 46 11.81 9.46 -10.16
N ARG A 47 12.99 9.18 -10.74
CA ARG A 47 14.24 9.18 -9.97
C ARG A 47 14.70 10.62 -9.69
N PRO A 48 15.24 10.94 -8.50
CA PRO A 48 15.51 10.05 -7.36
C PRO A 48 14.33 9.90 -6.36
N ALA A 49 13.22 10.60 -6.57
CA ALA A 49 12.13 10.72 -5.61
C ALA A 49 11.38 9.39 -5.36
N TYR A 50 11.10 8.64 -6.41
CA TYR A 50 10.28 7.42 -6.36
C TYR A 50 10.89 6.31 -7.20
N SER A 51 10.87 5.09 -6.63
CA SER A 51 11.21 3.86 -7.36
C SER A 51 10.03 3.43 -8.24
N THR A 52 10.18 2.33 -8.96
CA THR A 52 9.11 1.75 -9.78
C THR A 52 7.95 1.28 -8.90
N SER A 53 6.74 1.73 -9.22
CA SER A 53 5.53 1.17 -8.62
C SER A 53 5.35 -0.27 -9.09
N TRP A 54 4.96 -1.18 -8.20
CA TRP A 54 4.69 -2.56 -8.57
C TRP A 54 3.40 -2.70 -9.36
N HIS A 55 2.44 -1.80 -9.13
CA HIS A 55 1.12 -1.85 -9.74
C HIS A 55 0.48 -0.45 -9.80
N ASP A 56 -0.56 -0.33 -10.63
CA ASP A 56 -1.53 0.76 -10.53
C ASP A 56 -2.06 0.93 -9.08
N PRO A 57 -2.06 2.16 -8.54
CA PRO A 57 -2.42 2.43 -7.16
C PRO A 57 -3.89 2.17 -6.84
N LEU A 58 -4.82 2.36 -7.78
CA LEU A 58 -6.23 2.07 -7.56
C LEU A 58 -6.50 0.57 -7.52
N ILE A 59 -5.79 -0.21 -8.33
CA ILE A 59 -5.83 -1.68 -8.24
C ILE A 59 -5.24 -2.17 -6.91
N ALA A 60 -4.12 -1.60 -6.47
CA ALA A 60 -3.53 -1.93 -5.17
C ALA A 60 -4.47 -1.59 -4.00
N LEU A 61 -5.11 -0.42 -4.02
CA LEU A 61 -6.10 -0.03 -3.02
C LEU A 61 -7.33 -0.94 -3.04
N SER A 62 -7.80 -1.34 -4.22
CA SER A 62 -8.92 -2.29 -4.36
C SER A 62 -8.60 -3.64 -3.71
N PHE A 63 -7.35 -4.13 -3.87
CA PHE A 63 -6.87 -5.33 -3.20
C PHE A 63 -6.84 -5.18 -1.67
N VAL A 64 -6.35 -4.05 -1.17
CA VAL A 64 -6.31 -3.75 0.28
C VAL A 64 -7.73 -3.64 0.85
N ALA A 65 -8.67 -3.06 0.10
CA ALA A 65 -10.08 -2.99 0.46
C ALA A 65 -10.67 -4.39 0.69
N ALA A 66 -10.36 -5.33 -0.20
CA ALA A 66 -10.82 -6.71 -0.11
C ALA A 66 -10.17 -7.48 1.06
N ALA A 67 -8.93 -7.14 1.41
CA ALA A 67 -8.16 -7.77 2.48
C ALA A 67 -8.47 -7.24 3.89
N THR A 68 -9.18 -6.11 4.01
CA THR A 68 -9.52 -5.46 5.28
C THR A 68 -11.04 -5.39 5.46
N LYS A 69 -11.51 -5.02 6.66
CA LYS A 69 -12.95 -4.99 6.99
C LYS A 69 -13.50 -3.59 7.27
N LYS A 70 -12.70 -2.72 7.86
CA LYS A 70 -13.12 -1.40 8.37
C LYS A 70 -12.08 -0.31 8.12
N ALA A 71 -10.85 -0.67 7.76
CA ALA A 71 -9.79 0.27 7.48
C ALA A 71 -10.17 1.24 6.35
N LEU A 72 -9.83 2.51 6.53
CA LEU A 72 -9.90 3.49 5.45
C LEU A 72 -8.76 3.23 4.47
N ILE A 73 -9.01 3.44 3.19
CA ILE A 73 -7.98 3.33 2.15
C ILE A 73 -7.95 4.62 1.34
N GLY A 74 -6.77 5.01 0.86
CA GLY A 74 -6.69 6.14 -0.05
C GLY A 74 -5.34 6.35 -0.71
N PRO A 75 -5.30 7.12 -1.81
CA PRO A 75 -4.06 7.62 -2.33
C PRO A 75 -3.42 8.60 -1.34
N MET A 76 -2.09 8.54 -1.25
CA MET A 76 -1.26 9.52 -0.58
C MET A 76 -0.64 10.40 -1.66
N ILE A 77 -1.09 11.64 -1.71
CA ILE A 77 -0.50 12.67 -2.57
C ILE A 77 0.51 13.41 -1.69
N MET A 78 1.78 13.41 -2.10
CA MET A 78 2.86 14.17 -1.49
C MET A 78 3.34 15.26 -2.44
#